data_AF-A0A510KYD7-F1
#
_entry.id   AF-A0A510KYD7-F1
#
_cell.length_a   1.000
_cell.length_b   1.000
_cell.length_c   1.000
_cell.angle_alpha   90.00
_cell.angle_beta   90.00
_cell.angle_gamma   90.00
#
_symmetry.space_group_name_H-M   'P 1'
#
loop_
_entity.id
_entity.type
_entity.pdbx_description
1 polymer ?
#
loop_
_entity_poly.entity_id
_entity_poly.type
_entity_poly.pdbx_seq_one_letter_code
_entity_poly.pdbx_strand_id
1 'polypeptide(L)'
;MKIKNYLFFVFLLLISVISFGKNTNAQEILLTDNGVILNLRGIFKMDWDKSDPDVPCFATGYGEMLFYPENKDIVNGKPLVLRFRNFDYNNPDMNVDYEKEASKEEKIITETLKKNFPEEYQKMQKIRKGKFEVPATVKIKKVLPYTECDFTTVYAYATELKRVDGAKSKITEIKTKKSKDSEEEFSDPNEPFDLKKYEVSSKDGYANLREKLTTNSKIISKMDNGTVVKYITKYGDWYYVFDVEYPDESNKLSKVKEYRGFIHKSQLKKYVD
;
A
#
# COMPACT_ATOMS: atom_id res chain seq x y z
N MET A 1 1.97 -40.49 -53.79
CA MET A 1 1.61 -39.07 -53.57
C MET A 1 0.62 -38.98 -52.41
N LYS A 2 1.06 -38.66 -51.19
CA LYS A 2 0.23 -38.31 -50.02
C LYS A 2 1.12 -37.80 -48.89
N ILE A 3 1.71 -36.63 -49.08
CA ILE A 3 2.33 -35.83 -48.01
C ILE A 3 1.66 -34.46 -48.09
N LYS A 4 0.54 -34.32 -47.40
CA LYS A 4 -0.14 -33.04 -47.13
C LYS A 4 -1.23 -33.37 -46.12
N ASN A 5 -0.93 -33.17 -44.83
CA ASN A 5 -1.90 -32.88 -43.75
C ASN A 5 -1.27 -32.89 -42.36
N TYR A 6 -0.02 -33.35 -42.18
CA TYR A 6 0.63 -33.31 -40.86
C TYR A 6 1.17 -31.92 -40.47
N LEU A 7 1.58 -31.11 -41.45
CA LEU A 7 2.15 -29.77 -41.17
C LEU A 7 1.11 -28.74 -40.68
N PHE A 8 -0.18 -28.93 -41.02
CA PHE A 8 -1.24 -27.99 -40.60
C PHE A 8 -1.67 -28.24 -39.13
N PHE A 9 -1.62 -29.48 -38.66
CA PHE A 9 -1.93 -29.83 -37.27
C PHE A 9 -0.82 -29.43 -36.29
N VAL A 10 0.45 -29.47 -36.71
CA VAL A 10 1.57 -29.02 -35.88
C VAL A 10 1.55 -27.50 -35.69
N PHE A 11 1.12 -26.73 -36.70
CA PHE A 11 1.02 -25.27 -36.59
C PHE A 11 -0.15 -24.82 -35.69
N LEU A 12 -1.29 -25.54 -35.70
CA LEU A 12 -2.40 -25.28 -34.78
C LEU A 12 -2.09 -25.65 -33.31
N LEU A 13 -1.27 -26.69 -33.08
CA LEU A 13 -0.77 -27.01 -31.74
C LEU A 13 0.28 -26.02 -31.23
N LEU A 14 1.05 -25.37 -32.11
CA LEU A 14 2.01 -24.33 -31.72
C LEU A 14 1.33 -23.00 -31.36
N ILE A 15 0.21 -22.66 -32.00
CA ILE A 15 -0.55 -21.43 -31.66
C ILE A 15 -1.31 -21.58 -30.33
N SER A 16 -1.62 -22.80 -29.88
CA SER A 16 -2.22 -23.01 -28.54
C SER A 16 -1.21 -22.89 -27.38
N VAL A 17 0.10 -22.71 -27.66
CA VAL A 17 1.12 -22.49 -26.62
C VAL A 17 1.48 -21.00 -26.46
N ILE A 18 0.88 -20.10 -27.25
CA ILE A 18 1.16 -18.64 -27.19
C ILE A 18 0.00 -17.86 -26.53
N SER A 19 -0.97 -18.54 -25.91
CA SER A 19 -2.00 -17.91 -25.09
C SER A 19 -1.94 -18.46 -23.69
N PHE A 20 -1.04 -17.88 -22.89
CA PHE A 20 -1.15 -17.60 -21.45
C PHE A 20 0.27 -17.36 -20.93
N GLY A 21 0.78 -16.16 -21.21
CA GLY A 21 1.71 -15.52 -20.29
C GLY A 21 0.96 -15.26 -18.97
N LYS A 22 0.71 -16.32 -18.19
CA LYS A 22 0.29 -16.22 -16.79
C LYS A 22 1.50 -15.68 -16.05
N ASN A 23 1.54 -14.36 -15.93
CA ASN A 23 2.34 -13.68 -14.93
C ASN A 23 2.10 -14.40 -13.58
N THR A 24 3.15 -14.93 -12.98
CA THR A 24 3.14 -15.82 -11.80
C THR A 24 2.81 -15.08 -10.49
N ASN A 25 1.95 -14.05 -10.53
CA ASN A 25 1.61 -13.18 -9.39
C ASN A 25 0.23 -13.47 -8.78
N ALA A 26 -0.13 -14.76 -8.71
CA ALA A 26 -1.50 -15.22 -8.42
C ALA A 26 -1.98 -15.04 -6.97
N GLN A 27 -1.25 -14.35 -6.08
CA GLN A 27 -1.61 -14.21 -4.67
C GLN A 27 -1.58 -12.77 -4.11
N GLU A 28 -1.47 -11.73 -4.95
CA GLU A 28 -1.36 -10.35 -4.46
C GLU A 28 -2.68 -9.71 -4.05
N ILE A 29 -3.80 -10.11 -4.65
CA ILE A 29 -5.13 -9.55 -4.41
C ILE A 29 -6.06 -10.68 -3.98
N LEU A 30 -6.58 -10.58 -2.77
CA LEU A 30 -7.60 -11.45 -2.18
C LEU A 30 -8.90 -10.65 -2.06
N LEU A 31 -9.93 -11.10 -2.77
CA LEU A 31 -11.28 -10.55 -2.63
C LEU A 31 -11.97 -11.22 -1.44
N THR A 32 -12.40 -10.43 -0.47
CA THR A 32 -13.15 -10.90 0.70
C THR A 32 -14.51 -10.22 0.79
N ASP A 33 -15.40 -10.74 1.63
CA ASP A 33 -16.69 -10.10 1.90
C ASP A 33 -16.54 -8.74 2.61
N ASN A 34 -15.37 -8.51 3.23
CA ASN A 34 -15.01 -7.24 3.89
C ASN A 34 -14.14 -6.33 2.99
N GLY A 35 -14.14 -6.59 1.67
CA GLY A 35 -13.39 -5.82 0.67
C GLY A 35 -12.08 -6.48 0.24
N VAL A 36 -11.19 -5.67 -0.33
CA VAL A 36 -9.93 -6.14 -0.92
C VAL A 36 -8.85 -6.24 0.14
N ILE A 37 -8.25 -7.43 0.25
CA ILE A 37 -7.03 -7.66 1.01
C ILE A 37 -5.90 -7.82 0.01
N LEU A 38 -4.79 -7.12 0.21
CA LEU A 38 -3.58 -7.33 -0.56
C LEU A 38 -2.61 -8.19 0.26
N ASN A 39 -2.13 -9.30 -0.31
CA ASN A 39 -1.12 -10.14 0.32
C ASN A 39 0.19 -9.98 -0.44
N LEU A 40 1.04 -9.10 0.08
CA LEU A 40 2.21 -8.60 -0.61
C LEU A 40 3.47 -9.27 -0.10
N ARG A 41 4.41 -9.52 -1.02
CA ARG A 41 5.79 -9.84 -0.71
C ARG A 41 6.66 -8.61 -0.99
N GLY A 42 7.67 -8.39 -0.17
CA GLY A 42 8.43 -7.13 -0.19
C GLY A 42 9.57 -7.10 0.81
N ILE A 43 10.14 -5.91 0.97
CA ILE A 43 11.12 -5.62 2.01
C ILE A 43 10.43 -4.79 3.09
N PHE A 44 10.41 -5.33 4.32
CA PHE A 44 10.04 -4.56 5.50
C PHE A 44 11.26 -3.77 5.98
N LYS A 45 11.08 -2.47 6.25
CA LYS A 45 12.09 -1.58 6.79
C LYS A 45 11.53 -0.76 7.95
N MET A 46 12.38 -0.47 8.92
CA MET A 46 12.12 0.55 9.92
C MET A 46 13.44 1.05 10.49
N ASP A 47 13.41 2.23 11.07
CA ASP A 47 14.48 2.81 11.86
C ASP A 47 14.06 2.97 13.32
N TRP A 48 15.04 3.20 14.18
CA TRP A 48 14.77 3.66 15.53
C TRP A 48 15.88 4.54 16.08
N ASP A 49 15.53 5.44 16.98
CA ASP A 49 16.39 6.36 17.70
C ASP A 49 15.90 6.56 19.15
N LYS A 50 16.46 5.76 20.07
CA LYS A 50 16.26 5.92 21.52
C LYS A 50 17.22 6.96 22.13
N SER A 51 17.84 7.81 21.31
CA SER A 51 18.85 8.77 21.77
C SER A 51 18.33 10.15 22.06
N ASP A 52 17.19 10.53 21.48
CA ASP A 52 16.58 11.82 21.64
C ASP A 52 15.86 11.94 23.01
N PRO A 53 16.32 12.81 23.93
CA PRO A 53 15.69 13.04 25.22
C PRO A 53 14.48 13.99 25.16
N ASP A 54 14.32 14.74 24.06
CA ASP A 54 13.21 15.69 23.85
C ASP A 54 12.03 15.03 23.11
N VAL A 55 12.25 13.82 22.58
CA VAL A 55 11.15 12.93 22.21
C VAL A 55 10.53 12.43 23.52
N PRO A 56 9.26 12.78 23.84
CA PRO A 56 8.65 12.47 25.13
C PRO A 56 8.75 10.97 25.40
N CYS A 57 8.84 10.58 26.68
CA CYS A 57 8.96 9.18 27.13
C CYS A 57 7.90 8.20 26.57
N PHE A 58 6.88 8.71 25.86
CA PHE A 58 5.79 7.99 25.19
C PHE A 58 5.93 7.87 23.65
N ALA A 59 6.96 8.47 23.05
CA ALA A 59 7.33 8.30 21.66
C ALA A 59 8.73 7.64 21.63
N THR A 60 8.80 6.31 21.68
CA THR A 60 10.07 5.58 21.94
C THR A 60 11.11 5.58 20.84
N GLY A 61 11.02 6.48 19.88
CA GLY A 61 11.99 6.58 18.83
C GLY A 61 11.98 5.41 17.86
N TYR A 62 11.04 4.45 17.89
CA TYR A 62 10.85 3.59 16.70
C TYR A 62 10.17 4.42 15.61
N GLY A 63 10.81 4.50 14.44
CA GLY A 63 10.31 5.23 13.28
C GLY A 63 9.21 4.46 12.55
N GLU A 64 8.91 4.89 11.32
CA GLU A 64 7.80 4.34 10.56
C GLU A 64 8.06 2.88 10.13
N MET A 65 7.02 2.05 10.21
CA MET A 65 7.03 0.68 9.72
C MET A 65 6.77 0.69 8.21
N LEU A 66 7.84 0.80 7.41
CA LEU A 66 7.78 0.90 5.96
C LEU A 66 7.80 -0.49 5.30
N PHE A 67 6.99 -0.66 4.26
CA PHE A 67 6.99 -1.86 3.44
C PHE A 67 7.11 -1.52 1.97
N TYR A 68 8.08 -2.14 1.30
CA TYR A 68 8.36 -1.93 -0.13
C TYR A 68 7.92 -3.17 -0.90
N PRO A 69 6.77 -3.14 -1.61
CA PRO A 69 6.30 -4.27 -2.39
C PRO A 69 7.28 -4.65 -3.50
N GLU A 70 7.47 -5.94 -3.76
CA GLU A 70 8.25 -6.43 -4.91
C GLU A 70 7.60 -5.99 -6.24
N ASN A 71 6.26 -6.03 -6.30
CA ASN A 71 5.51 -5.51 -7.44
C ASN A 71 5.35 -3.99 -7.34
N LYS A 72 6.14 -3.27 -8.14
CA LYS A 72 6.15 -1.81 -8.20
C LYS A 72 4.90 -1.18 -8.81
N ASP A 73 4.03 -1.95 -9.48
CA ASP A 73 2.75 -1.42 -9.97
C ASP A 73 1.74 -1.20 -8.84
N ILE A 74 1.98 -1.84 -7.68
CA ILE A 74 1.23 -1.61 -6.44
C ILE A 74 1.73 -0.31 -5.84
N VAL A 75 0.78 0.56 -5.49
CA VAL A 75 1.01 1.90 -4.91
C VAL A 75 1.99 2.76 -5.70
N ASN A 76 2.04 2.56 -7.03
CA ASN A 76 2.88 3.31 -7.96
C ASN A 76 4.37 3.36 -7.55
N GLY A 77 4.87 2.28 -6.96
CA GLY A 77 6.30 2.14 -6.60
C GLY A 77 6.69 2.80 -5.28
N LYS A 78 5.73 3.34 -4.52
CA LYS A 78 5.98 3.94 -3.21
C LYS A 78 6.02 2.90 -2.09
N PRO A 79 6.70 3.19 -0.97
CA PRO A 79 6.54 2.39 0.23
C PRO A 79 5.14 2.56 0.80
N LEU A 80 4.68 1.52 1.48
CA LEU A 80 3.51 1.55 2.35
C LEU A 80 3.96 1.87 3.77
N VAL A 81 3.33 2.85 4.41
CA VAL A 81 3.43 3.03 5.85
C VAL A 81 2.40 2.10 6.50
N LEU A 82 2.90 1.08 7.19
CA LEU A 82 2.07 0.09 7.86
C LEU A 82 1.54 0.66 9.18
N ARG A 83 0.21 0.64 9.34
CA ARG A 83 -0.47 0.82 10.62
C ARG A 83 -0.97 -0.53 11.10
N PHE A 84 -0.87 -0.79 12.40
CA PHE A 84 -1.32 -2.05 13.00
C PHE A 84 -2.63 -1.91 13.78
N ARG A 85 -3.25 -0.73 13.67
CA ARG A 85 -4.61 -0.44 14.13
C ARG A 85 -5.41 0.25 13.03
N ASN A 86 -6.71 0.29 13.22
CA ASN A 86 -7.58 1.05 12.33
C ASN A 86 -7.26 2.55 12.45
N PHE A 87 -7.31 3.26 11.34
CA PHE A 87 -7.00 4.69 11.25
C PHE A 87 -8.03 5.39 10.36
N ASP A 88 -8.26 6.67 10.57
CA ASP A 88 -9.10 7.53 9.72
C ASP A 88 -8.52 8.94 9.70
N TYR A 89 -7.57 9.18 8.80
CA TYR A 89 -6.87 10.46 8.68
C TYR A 89 -7.77 11.57 8.12
N ASN A 90 -8.82 11.21 7.40
CA ASN A 90 -9.77 12.15 6.83
C ASN A 90 -10.84 12.58 7.84
N ASN A 91 -11.09 11.79 8.88
CA ASN A 91 -12.02 12.10 9.96
C ASN A 91 -11.37 11.88 11.34
N PRO A 92 -10.36 12.67 11.71
CA PRO A 92 -9.69 12.53 12.99
C PRO A 92 -10.67 12.78 14.14
N ASP A 93 -10.54 11.99 15.22
CA ASP A 93 -11.27 12.24 16.46
C ASP A 93 -10.57 13.37 17.22
N MET A 94 -11.19 14.56 17.23
CA MET A 94 -10.65 15.75 17.88
C MET A 94 -10.58 15.65 19.40
N ASN A 95 -11.28 14.70 20.02
CA ASN A 95 -11.26 14.47 21.46
C ASN A 95 -10.23 13.42 21.88
N VAL A 96 -9.41 12.96 20.94
CA VAL A 96 -8.45 11.90 21.20
C VAL A 96 -7.28 12.41 22.02
N ASP A 97 -6.92 11.64 23.04
CA ASP A 97 -5.70 11.85 23.80
C ASP A 97 -4.52 11.33 22.97
N TYR A 98 -3.83 12.25 22.29
CA TYR A 98 -2.73 11.94 21.37
C TYR A 98 -1.59 11.17 22.05
N GLU A 99 -1.25 11.50 23.30
CA GLU A 99 -0.19 10.82 24.04
C GLU A 99 -0.58 9.35 24.33
N LYS A 100 -1.84 9.14 24.71
CA LYS A 100 -2.38 7.80 24.93
C LYS A 100 -2.44 6.99 23.64
N GLU A 101 -2.80 7.61 22.51
CA GLU A 101 -2.82 6.91 21.22
C GLU A 101 -1.42 6.59 20.70
N ALA A 102 -0.45 7.48 20.88
CA ALA A 102 0.96 7.21 20.58
C ALA A 102 1.48 6.03 21.41
N SER A 103 1.20 6.02 22.72
CA SER A 103 1.55 4.93 23.62
C SER A 103 0.92 3.59 23.20
N LYS A 104 -0.33 3.60 22.72
CA LYS A 104 -1.00 2.40 22.19
C LYS A 104 -0.35 1.90 20.91
N GLU A 105 -0.08 2.79 19.96
CA GLU A 105 0.58 2.43 18.70
C GLU A 105 1.95 1.79 18.97
N GLU A 106 2.74 2.41 19.84
CA GLU A 106 4.04 1.89 20.24
C GLU A 106 3.97 0.49 20.85
N LYS A 107 3.02 0.28 21.76
CA LYS A 107 2.80 -1.04 22.35
C LYS A 107 2.50 -2.08 21.26
N ILE A 108 1.66 -1.75 20.29
CA ILE A 108 1.31 -2.63 19.18
C ILE A 108 2.54 -2.90 18.29
N ILE A 109 3.34 -1.88 17.97
CA ILE A 109 4.59 -2.04 17.21
C ILE A 109 5.52 -2.99 17.97
N THR A 110 5.74 -2.75 19.26
CA THR A 110 6.59 -3.57 20.12
C THR A 110 6.13 -5.04 20.17
N GLU A 111 4.83 -5.28 20.36
CA GLU A 111 4.25 -6.62 20.37
C GLU A 111 4.38 -7.30 19.01
N THR A 112 4.17 -6.56 17.92
CA THR A 112 4.34 -7.03 16.55
C THR A 112 5.79 -7.45 16.28
N LEU A 113 6.77 -6.66 16.72
CA LEU A 113 8.19 -6.97 16.56
C LEU A 113 8.61 -8.17 17.40
N LYS A 114 8.21 -8.23 18.67
CA LYS A 114 8.49 -9.39 19.56
C LYS A 114 7.93 -10.68 18.97
N LYS A 115 6.73 -10.62 18.40
CA LYS A 115 6.05 -11.79 17.82
C LYS A 115 6.72 -12.28 16.54
N ASN A 116 7.02 -11.36 15.62
CA ASN A 116 7.42 -11.73 14.25
C ASN A 116 8.94 -11.71 14.02
N PHE A 117 9.70 -10.99 14.85
CA PHE A 117 11.15 -10.82 14.75
C PHE A 117 11.82 -10.86 16.15
N PRO A 118 11.62 -11.92 16.95
CA PRO A 118 12.06 -11.95 18.35
C PRO A 118 13.57 -11.77 18.53
N GLU A 119 14.38 -12.40 17.67
CA GLU A 119 15.84 -12.30 17.75
C GLU A 119 16.34 -10.90 17.40
N GLU A 120 15.79 -10.30 16.36
CA GLU A 120 16.11 -8.94 15.93
C GLU A 120 15.63 -7.91 16.94
N TYR A 121 14.44 -8.11 17.52
CA TYR A 121 13.94 -7.27 18.59
C TYR A 121 14.91 -7.24 19.79
N GLN A 122 15.47 -8.40 20.18
CA GLN A 122 16.48 -8.47 21.25
C GLN A 122 17.78 -7.74 20.87
N LYS A 123 18.21 -7.80 19.61
CA LYS A 123 19.38 -7.04 19.11
C LYS A 123 19.11 -5.54 19.11
N MET A 124 17.91 -5.11 18.69
CA MET A 124 17.48 -3.70 18.70
C MET A 124 17.46 -3.12 20.12
N GLN A 125 17.21 -3.92 21.16
CA GLN A 125 17.26 -3.43 22.55
C GLN A 125 18.67 -3.05 22.99
N LYS A 126 19.72 -3.59 22.34
CA LYS A 126 21.12 -3.31 22.64
C LYS A 126 21.69 -2.12 21.86
N ILE A 127 20.96 -1.65 20.84
CA ILE A 127 21.39 -0.58 19.94
C ILE A 127 20.53 0.66 20.19
N ARG A 128 21.17 1.79 20.48
CA ARG A 128 20.45 3.03 20.80
C ARG A 128 19.76 3.62 19.57
N LYS A 129 20.45 3.65 18.42
CA LYS A 129 19.93 4.14 17.14
C LYS A 129 20.31 3.19 16.01
N GLY A 130 19.38 2.83 15.15
CA GLY A 130 19.67 1.90 14.06
C GLY A 130 18.60 1.77 12.99
N LYS A 131 18.89 0.94 11.99
CA LYS A 131 18.00 0.55 10.88
C LYS A 131 17.82 -0.95 10.85
N PHE A 132 16.62 -1.41 10.52
CA PHE A 132 16.27 -2.80 10.34
C PHE A 132 15.62 -3.03 8.99
N GLU A 133 16.07 -4.06 8.29
CA GLU A 133 15.54 -4.46 7.00
C GLU A 133 15.41 -5.99 6.94
N VAL A 134 14.31 -6.48 6.40
CA VAL A 134 14.09 -7.92 6.23
C VAL A 134 13.12 -8.20 5.08
N PRO A 135 13.40 -9.18 4.21
CA PRO A 135 12.38 -9.70 3.29
C PRO A 135 11.18 -10.26 4.07
N ALA A 136 10.00 -9.77 3.76
CA ALA A 136 8.78 -10.04 4.51
C ALA A 136 7.56 -10.18 3.59
N THR A 137 6.53 -10.85 4.10
CA THR A 137 5.18 -10.81 3.55
C THR A 137 4.28 -10.00 4.47
N VAL A 138 3.37 -9.21 3.91
CA VAL A 138 2.38 -8.44 4.66
C VAL A 138 0.99 -8.68 4.07
N LYS A 139 -0.01 -8.91 4.92
CA LYS A 139 -1.42 -8.84 4.51
C LYS A 139 -2.00 -7.52 4.96
N ILE A 140 -2.39 -6.70 3.99
CA ILE A 140 -2.93 -5.36 4.23
C ILE A 140 -4.36 -5.22 3.75
N LYS A 141 -5.08 -4.30 4.38
CA LYS A 141 -6.35 -3.75 3.90
C LYS A 141 -6.35 -2.23 4.07
N LYS A 142 -7.40 -1.55 3.58
CA LYS A 142 -7.56 -0.09 3.72
C LYS A 142 -6.30 0.70 3.25
N VAL A 143 -5.87 0.55 2.01
CA VAL A 143 -4.80 1.38 1.41
C VAL A 143 -5.29 2.82 1.20
N LEU A 144 -4.75 3.79 1.95
CA LEU A 144 -5.14 5.19 1.97
C LEU A 144 -3.95 6.08 1.58
N PRO A 145 -3.98 6.69 0.39
CA PRO A 145 -3.12 7.83 0.09
C PRO A 145 -3.62 9.05 0.85
N TYR A 146 -2.73 9.72 1.59
CA TYR A 146 -3.02 10.94 2.31
C TYR A 146 -1.98 11.99 1.92
N THR A 147 -2.46 13.16 1.50
CA THR A 147 -1.59 14.25 1.06
C THR A 147 -1.58 15.34 2.12
N GLU A 148 -0.40 15.65 2.65
CA GLU A 148 -0.15 16.75 3.58
C GLU A 148 0.82 17.73 2.92
N CYS A 149 0.43 19.00 2.80
CA CYS A 149 1.19 19.99 2.03
C CYS A 149 1.47 19.49 0.60
N ASP A 150 2.72 19.18 0.27
CA ASP A 150 3.17 18.76 -1.06
C ASP A 150 3.55 17.27 -1.13
N PHE A 151 3.28 16.50 -0.07
CA PHE A 151 3.75 15.12 0.08
C PHE A 151 2.60 14.14 0.22
N THR A 152 2.66 13.00 -0.48
CA THR A 152 1.64 11.94 -0.37
C THR A 152 2.21 10.70 0.27
N THR A 153 1.73 10.39 1.47
CA THR A 153 2.03 9.14 2.18
C THR A 153 0.97 8.09 1.90
N VAL A 154 1.36 6.85 1.64
CA VAL A 154 0.42 5.75 1.40
C VAL A 154 0.34 4.84 2.60
N TYR A 155 -0.70 5.02 3.41
CA TYR A 155 -0.96 4.22 4.60
C TYR A 155 -1.68 2.93 4.26
N ALA A 156 -1.40 1.86 5.00
CA ALA A 156 -2.17 0.62 4.91
C ALA A 156 -2.33 -0.04 6.27
N TYR A 157 -3.51 -0.64 6.49
CA TYR A 157 -3.76 -1.39 7.72
C TYR A 157 -3.22 -2.81 7.56
N ALA A 158 -2.11 -3.09 8.23
CA ALA A 158 -1.49 -4.40 8.29
C ALA A 158 -2.24 -5.31 9.28
N THR A 159 -2.74 -6.42 8.76
CA THR A 159 -3.39 -7.49 9.54
C THR A 159 -2.42 -8.62 9.89
N GLU A 160 -1.34 -8.73 9.11
CA GLU A 160 -0.31 -9.76 9.27
C GLU A 160 1.01 -9.22 8.72
N LEU A 161 2.11 -9.46 9.42
CA LEU A 161 3.48 -9.21 8.95
C LEU A 161 4.32 -10.42 9.33
N LYS A 162 5.05 -11.01 8.37
CA LYS A 162 5.87 -12.20 8.58
C LYS A 162 7.19 -12.09 7.84
N ARG A 163 8.26 -12.61 8.44
CA ARG A 163 9.53 -12.85 7.73
C ARG A 163 9.28 -13.86 6.60
N VAL A 164 9.91 -13.65 5.43
CA VAL A 164 9.98 -14.68 4.40
C VAL A 164 10.88 -15.82 4.90
N ASP A 165 10.45 -17.07 4.76
CA ASP A 165 11.18 -18.22 5.25
C ASP A 165 12.63 -18.26 4.73
N GLY A 166 13.59 -18.46 5.65
CA GLY A 166 15.03 -18.46 5.35
C GLY A 166 15.63 -17.09 5.04
N ALA A 167 14.85 -16.00 5.00
CA ALA A 167 15.37 -14.67 4.75
C ALA A 167 16.25 -14.17 5.91
N LYS A 168 17.37 -13.54 5.56
CA LYS A 168 18.26 -12.91 6.54
C LYS A 168 17.84 -11.46 6.76
N SER A 169 17.76 -11.07 8.03
CA SER A 169 17.62 -9.67 8.44
C SER A 169 18.94 -8.92 8.36
N LYS A 170 18.87 -7.61 8.12
CA LYS A 170 19.98 -6.67 8.29
C LYS A 170 19.63 -5.70 9.42
N ILE A 171 20.52 -5.58 10.41
CA ILE A 171 20.46 -4.58 11.48
C ILE A 171 21.72 -3.73 11.37
N THR A 172 21.56 -2.42 11.28
CA THR A 172 22.67 -1.47 11.16
C THR A 172 22.60 -0.49 12.32
N GLU A 173 23.64 -0.41 13.15
CA GLU A 173 23.77 0.63 14.18
C GLU A 173 24.21 1.95 13.53
N ILE A 174 23.50 3.03 13.83
CA ILE A 174 23.89 4.38 13.41
C ILE A 174 24.67 5.02 14.56
N LYS A 175 25.96 5.25 14.36
CA LYS A 175 26.80 5.95 15.34
C LYS A 175 26.55 7.45 15.25
N THR A 176 26.17 8.07 16.36
CA THR A 176 26.07 9.53 16.51
C THR A 176 27.46 10.15 16.45
N LYS A 177 28.02 10.34 15.26
CA LYS A 177 29.09 11.31 15.09
C LYS A 177 28.48 12.72 15.15
N LYS A 178 29.09 13.57 15.97
CA LYS A 178 28.80 15.01 16.05
C LYS A 178 29.37 15.68 14.79
N SER A 179 28.75 15.45 13.64
CA SER A 179 29.04 16.17 12.40
C SER A 179 27.78 16.24 11.55
N LYS A 180 27.45 17.47 11.13
CA LYS A 180 26.53 17.76 10.03
C LYS A 180 26.85 16.82 8.86
N ASP A 181 25.81 16.36 8.18
CA ASP A 181 25.88 15.69 6.88
C ASP A 181 26.30 14.20 6.93
N SER A 182 25.36 13.33 7.32
CA SER A 182 25.31 11.95 6.79
C SER A 182 23.90 11.38 6.93
N GLU A 183 22.94 12.03 6.27
CA GLU A 183 21.65 11.43 5.95
C GLU A 183 21.86 10.49 4.74
N GLU A 184 22.29 9.25 4.99
CA GLU A 184 22.09 8.22 3.99
C GLU A 184 20.60 7.88 3.95
N GLU A 185 19.98 8.45 2.91
CA GLU A 185 18.58 8.46 2.49
C GLU A 185 17.92 7.09 2.63
N PHE A 186 17.00 6.98 3.60
CA PHE A 186 15.74 6.35 3.22
C PHE A 186 15.13 7.23 2.14
N SER A 187 14.57 6.64 1.08
CA SER A 187 13.67 7.37 0.20
C SER A 187 12.67 8.12 1.10
N ASP A 188 12.75 9.45 1.15
CA ASP A 188 11.89 10.26 2.00
C ASP A 188 10.45 9.86 1.70
N PRO A 189 9.68 9.30 2.65
CA PRO A 189 8.26 9.07 2.43
C PRO A 189 7.55 10.39 2.06
N ASN A 190 8.14 11.52 2.41
CA ASN A 190 7.75 12.87 2.03
C ASN A 190 8.48 13.37 0.77
N GLU A 191 8.93 12.52 -0.16
CA GLU A 191 9.31 13.01 -1.49
C GLU A 191 8.03 13.46 -2.23
N PRO A 192 7.99 14.67 -2.83
CA PRO A 192 6.80 15.19 -3.49
C PRO A 192 6.41 14.25 -4.63
N PHE A 193 5.25 13.62 -4.47
CA PHE A 193 4.77 12.61 -5.39
C PHE A 193 3.25 12.58 -5.40
N ASP A 194 2.71 12.58 -6.61
CA ASP A 194 1.30 12.36 -6.83
C ASP A 194 1.09 10.96 -7.39
N LEU A 195 0.12 10.25 -6.82
CA LEU A 195 -0.30 8.97 -7.40
C LEU A 195 -0.79 9.22 -8.82
N LYS A 196 -0.63 8.22 -9.69
CA LYS A 196 -1.15 8.31 -11.06
C LYS A 196 -2.66 8.60 -11.01
N LYS A 197 -3.05 9.74 -11.58
CA LYS A 197 -4.43 10.19 -11.71
C LYS A 197 -5.04 9.67 -13.01
N TYR A 198 -6.31 9.30 -12.94
CA TYR A 198 -7.15 9.00 -14.10
C TYR A 198 -8.43 9.81 -14.00
N GLU A 199 -8.95 10.23 -15.14
CA GLU A 199 -10.28 10.83 -15.20
C GLU A 199 -11.29 9.75 -15.60
N VAL A 200 -12.43 9.74 -14.93
CA VAL A 200 -13.57 8.92 -15.33
C VAL A 200 -14.08 9.42 -16.68
N SER A 201 -14.12 8.51 -17.64
CA SER A 201 -14.55 8.80 -19.01
C SER A 201 -15.21 7.56 -19.60
N SER A 202 -16.53 7.53 -19.47
CA SER A 202 -17.40 6.43 -19.87
C SER A 202 -18.44 6.91 -20.89
N LYS A 203 -18.85 6.01 -21.80
CA LYS A 203 -19.91 6.30 -22.79
C LYS A 203 -21.26 6.61 -22.13
N ASP A 204 -21.50 6.04 -20.95
CA ASP A 204 -22.76 6.18 -20.23
C ASP A 204 -22.83 7.45 -19.36
N GLY A 205 -21.79 8.29 -19.38
CA GLY A 205 -21.69 9.49 -18.55
C GLY A 205 -21.13 9.26 -17.14
N TYR A 206 -20.95 8.00 -16.73
CA TYR A 206 -20.41 7.63 -15.41
C TYR A 206 -19.70 6.27 -15.44
N ALA A 207 -18.86 6.01 -14.44
CA ALA A 207 -18.26 4.71 -14.13
C ALA A 207 -18.86 4.09 -12.87
N ASN A 208 -18.94 2.76 -12.85
CA ASN A 208 -19.34 2.03 -11.64
C ASN A 208 -18.10 1.65 -10.84
N LEU A 209 -18.02 2.14 -9.60
CA LEU A 209 -17.03 1.69 -8.63
C LEU A 209 -17.50 0.38 -8.02
N ARG A 210 -16.70 -0.68 -8.16
CA ARG A 210 -17.11 -2.06 -7.88
C ARG A 210 -16.34 -2.69 -6.74
N GLU A 211 -17.00 -3.55 -5.99
CA GLU A 211 -16.34 -4.28 -4.89
C GLU A 211 -15.35 -5.34 -5.38
N LYS A 212 -15.64 -5.97 -6.52
CA LYS A 212 -14.83 -7.07 -7.07
C LYS A 212 -14.50 -6.78 -8.54
N LEU A 213 -13.45 -7.43 -9.04
CA LEU A 213 -12.97 -7.34 -10.44
C LEU A 213 -13.88 -8.08 -11.44
N THR A 214 -15.19 -7.81 -11.39
CA THR A 214 -16.20 -8.38 -12.30
C THR A 214 -17.38 -7.43 -12.47
N THR A 215 -17.95 -7.37 -13.67
CA THR A 215 -19.13 -6.56 -13.99
C THR A 215 -20.39 -6.99 -13.23
N ASN A 216 -20.40 -8.20 -12.65
CA ASN A 216 -21.52 -8.72 -11.87
C ASN A 216 -21.39 -8.42 -10.36
N SER A 217 -20.31 -7.77 -9.92
CA SER A 217 -20.15 -7.45 -8.51
C SER A 217 -21.10 -6.33 -8.07
N LYS A 218 -21.33 -6.25 -6.76
CA LYS A 218 -21.96 -5.08 -6.14
C LYS A 218 -21.28 -3.79 -6.58
N ILE A 219 -22.11 -2.80 -6.90
CA ILE A 219 -21.70 -1.42 -7.15
C ILE A 219 -21.63 -0.71 -5.81
N ILE A 220 -20.46 -0.19 -5.46
CA ILE A 220 -20.20 0.58 -4.24
C ILE A 220 -20.66 2.02 -4.43
N SER A 221 -20.33 2.60 -5.58
CA SER A 221 -20.70 3.97 -5.94
C SER A 221 -20.72 4.15 -7.46
N LYS A 222 -21.28 5.27 -7.92
CA LYS A 222 -21.14 5.77 -9.29
C LYS A 222 -20.26 7.01 -9.27
N MET A 223 -19.32 7.08 -10.20
CA MET A 223 -18.42 8.21 -10.39
C MET A 223 -18.77 8.87 -11.70
N ASP A 224 -19.11 10.16 -11.70
CA ASP A 224 -19.47 10.87 -12.91
C ASP A 224 -18.24 11.08 -13.81
N ASN A 225 -18.47 11.26 -15.11
CA ASN A 225 -17.41 11.65 -16.01
C ASN A 225 -16.78 12.98 -15.57
N GLY A 226 -15.46 13.08 -15.69
CA GLY A 226 -14.69 14.22 -15.18
C GLY A 226 -14.16 14.04 -13.76
N THR A 227 -14.69 13.09 -12.97
CA THR A 227 -14.12 12.77 -11.65
C THR A 227 -12.69 12.27 -11.80
N VAL A 228 -11.75 12.88 -11.07
CA VAL A 228 -10.34 12.50 -11.05
C VAL A 228 -10.11 11.53 -9.90
N VAL A 229 -9.66 10.31 -10.21
CA VAL A 229 -9.42 9.25 -9.22
C VAL A 229 -7.93 8.92 -9.12
N LYS A 230 -7.46 8.62 -7.90
CA LYS A 230 -6.09 8.15 -7.65
C LYS A 230 -6.03 6.63 -7.79
N TYR A 231 -5.09 6.14 -8.60
CA TYR A 231 -4.92 4.70 -8.84
C TYR A 231 -3.94 4.06 -7.83
N ILE A 232 -4.37 2.93 -7.25
CA ILE A 232 -3.59 2.16 -6.26
C ILE A 232 -2.93 0.93 -6.89
N THR A 233 -3.70 0.07 -7.57
CA THR A 233 -3.18 -1.17 -8.17
C THR A 233 -4.03 -1.65 -9.33
N LYS A 234 -3.43 -2.35 -10.29
CA LYS A 234 -4.02 -2.80 -11.55
C LYS A 234 -3.97 -4.30 -11.61
N TYR A 235 -5.08 -4.88 -12.02
CA TYR A 235 -5.19 -6.30 -12.29
C TYR A 235 -5.84 -6.53 -13.64
N GLY A 236 -5.03 -6.94 -14.63
CA GLY A 236 -5.48 -7.05 -16.01
C GLY A 236 -6.05 -5.71 -16.49
N ASP A 237 -7.37 -5.68 -16.71
CA ASP A 237 -8.08 -4.51 -17.20
C ASP A 237 -8.82 -3.73 -16.10
N TRP A 238 -8.63 -4.09 -14.83
CA TRP A 238 -9.27 -3.44 -13.70
C TRP A 238 -8.29 -2.62 -12.88
N TYR A 239 -8.73 -1.44 -12.47
CA TYR A 239 -7.98 -0.49 -11.66
C TYR A 239 -8.66 -0.39 -10.29
N TYR A 240 -7.95 -0.74 -9.22
CA TYR A 240 -8.39 -0.43 -7.86
C TYR A 240 -8.04 1.03 -7.58
N VAL A 241 -9.05 1.85 -7.39
CA VAL A 241 -8.94 3.30 -7.25
C VAL A 241 -9.41 3.76 -5.87
N PHE A 242 -9.01 4.98 -5.54
CA PHE A 242 -9.37 5.67 -4.33
C PHE A 242 -9.83 7.09 -4.67
N ASP A 243 -10.88 7.52 -4.00
CA ASP A 243 -11.43 8.87 -4.08
C ASP A 243 -11.96 9.33 -2.72
N VAL A 244 -11.97 10.65 -2.51
CA VAL A 244 -12.39 11.30 -1.26
C VAL A 244 -13.36 12.42 -1.57
N GLU A 245 -14.52 12.36 -0.93
CA GLU A 245 -15.52 13.42 -0.99
C GLU A 245 -15.54 14.15 0.37
N TYR A 246 -15.17 15.42 0.34
CA TYR A 246 -15.13 16.28 1.51
C TYR A 246 -16.50 16.93 1.75
N PRO A 247 -16.90 17.16 3.01
CA PRO A 247 -18.07 17.98 3.34
C PRO A 247 -18.03 19.34 2.66
N ASP A 248 -19.09 19.67 1.94
CA ASP A 248 -19.34 21.00 1.42
C ASP A 248 -20.83 21.37 1.54
N GLU A 249 -21.14 22.64 1.27
CA GLU A 249 -22.53 23.15 1.34
C GLU A 249 -23.47 22.44 0.36
N SER A 250 -22.94 21.84 -0.71
CA SER A 250 -23.70 21.20 -1.78
C SER A 250 -24.03 19.73 -1.52
N ASN A 251 -23.16 19.00 -0.82
CA ASN A 251 -23.27 17.55 -0.64
C ASN A 251 -23.81 17.13 0.73
N LYS A 252 -23.99 18.08 1.67
CA LYS A 252 -24.57 17.85 3.03
C LYS A 252 -23.90 16.75 3.84
N LEU A 253 -22.66 16.36 3.50
CA LEU A 253 -21.92 15.38 4.28
C LEU A 253 -21.55 15.98 5.63
N SER A 254 -21.71 15.22 6.71
CA SER A 254 -21.25 15.63 8.05
C SER A 254 -19.79 15.27 8.31
N LYS A 255 -19.20 14.41 7.46
CA LYS A 255 -17.86 13.82 7.58
C LYS A 255 -17.34 13.48 6.18
N VAL A 256 -16.01 13.47 6.03
CA VAL A 256 -15.33 13.07 4.81
C VAL A 256 -15.67 11.61 4.50
N LYS A 257 -16.02 11.34 3.24
CA LYS A 257 -16.39 10.02 2.77
C LYS A 257 -15.35 9.49 1.80
N GLU A 258 -14.84 8.30 2.10
CA GLU A 258 -13.84 7.62 1.28
C GLU A 258 -14.51 6.57 0.40
N TYR A 259 -14.17 6.58 -0.88
CA TYR A 259 -14.63 5.59 -1.85
C TYR A 259 -13.46 4.78 -2.37
N ARG A 260 -13.60 3.46 -2.34
CA ARG A 260 -12.58 2.52 -2.82
C ARG A 260 -13.23 1.38 -3.57
N GLY A 261 -12.61 0.96 -4.66
CA GLY A 261 -13.15 -0.13 -5.46
C GLY A 261 -12.49 -0.22 -6.83
N PHE A 262 -12.97 -1.16 -7.64
CA PHE A 262 -12.49 -1.41 -8.97
C PHE A 262 -13.29 -0.63 -10.02
N ILE A 263 -12.58 -0.04 -10.97
CA ILE A 263 -13.12 0.52 -12.20
C ILE A 263 -12.44 -0.17 -13.38
N HIS A 264 -13.20 -0.51 -14.42
CA HIS A 264 -12.64 -1.12 -15.62
C HIS A 264 -11.93 -0.05 -16.47
N LYS A 265 -10.79 -0.41 -17.08
CA LYS A 265 -9.94 0.51 -17.86
C LYS A 265 -10.68 1.24 -18.98
N SER A 266 -11.74 0.64 -19.53
CA SER A 266 -12.54 1.24 -20.60
C SER A 266 -13.39 2.43 -20.15
N GLN A 267 -13.47 2.68 -18.84
CA GLN A 267 -14.20 3.80 -18.24
C GLN A 267 -13.24 4.86 -17.66
N LEU A 268 -11.95 4.75 -17.97
CA LEU A 268 -10.90 5.64 -17.50
C LEU A 268 -10.08 6.14 -18.69
N LYS A 269 -9.70 7.42 -18.63
CA LYS A 269 -8.64 7.97 -19.48
C LYS A 269 -7.53 8.52 -18.60
N LYS A 270 -6.30 8.57 -19.12
CA LYS A 270 -5.18 9.18 -18.40
C LYS A 270 -5.51 10.65 -18.13
N TYR A 271 -5.31 11.10 -16.91
CA TYR A 271 -5.45 12.50 -16.55
C TYR A 271 -4.23 13.29 -17.05
N VAL A 272 -4.47 14.53 -17.50
CA VAL A 272 -3.44 15.47 -17.94
C VAL A 272 -3.72 16.75 -17.16
N ASP A 273 -2.77 17.15 -16.31
CA ASP A 273 -2.85 18.40 -15.51
C ASP A 273 -2.82 19.65 -16.41
#